data_AF-A0A7V2EAU1-F1
#
_entry.id   AF-A0A7V2EAU1-F1
#
_cell.length_a   1.000
_cell.length_b   1.000
_cell.length_c   1.000
_cell.angle_alpha   90.00
_cell.angle_beta   90.00
_cell.angle_gamma   90.00
#
_symmetry.space_group_name_H-M   'P 1'
#
loop_
_entity.id
_entity.type
_entity.pdbx_description
1 polymer ?
#
loop_
_entity_poly.entity_id
_entity_poly.type
_entity_poly.pdbx_seq_one_letter_code
_entity_poly.pdbx_strand_id
1 'polypeptide(L)'
;MPRRVVVAMSGGVDSSVAAWLLKQQGYEVIGLFMRTGVQPLESCDLSETGNSASHQGLSLEVGAAGHCGGTQSGASLIAAGDRPTVANGRSGRGTSVADADGRIQPGKRHVGCCSSLDAADARRVAEMLDIPFYALDFSQAFARIMDYFADEYLAGRTPNPCVVCNNWLKFGQLWSYGRQLGADFIATGHYGRIVRGATGAELHCAVDPSKDQSYVLAGIRRQLLERILFPVGEYTKSQIREVARQVGLPVHNKPDSQEICFVPDGDYAAFVRRHRPGRNTAGVIVDTAGRVLARHQGIEHFTIGQRKGLGFAAGRRRYVLAILPQDNTVVVGSREECLSPGLIAEHFNWLIEPPREPRQCQVKVRYRAAAVAASVEALPEQRVRILFAEPQLAVTPGQLVVCYDGTRVLGGGWIERAISAS
;
A
#
# COMPACT_ATOMS: atom_id res chain seq x y z
N MET A 1 9.10 8.69 -33.68
CA MET A 1 8.42 9.41 -32.58
C MET A 1 9.05 8.96 -31.26
N PRO A 2 9.18 9.84 -30.26
CA PRO A 2 9.61 9.43 -28.93
C PRO A 2 8.64 8.38 -28.38
N ARG A 3 9.16 7.40 -27.64
CA ARG A 3 8.30 6.40 -26.98
C ARG A 3 7.56 7.08 -25.83
N ARG A 4 6.28 6.73 -25.65
CA ARG A 4 5.42 7.35 -24.65
C ARG A 4 5.40 6.55 -23.35
N VAL A 5 5.51 7.22 -22.21
CA VAL A 5 5.46 6.61 -20.89
C VAL A 5 4.48 7.35 -19.99
N VAL A 6 3.62 6.59 -19.31
CA VAL A 6 2.82 7.13 -18.21
C VAL A 6 3.53 6.88 -16.89
N VAL A 7 3.64 7.90 -16.05
CA VAL A 7 4.28 7.81 -14.73
C VAL A 7 3.20 7.91 -13.66
N ALA A 8 3.11 6.90 -12.79
CA ALA A 8 2.28 6.97 -11.59
C ALA A 8 2.93 7.95 -10.59
N MET A 9 2.43 9.18 -10.57
CA MET A 9 2.92 10.26 -9.71
C MET A 9 2.11 10.27 -8.42
N SER A 10 2.75 9.98 -7.29
CA SER A 10 2.10 9.96 -5.97
C SER A 10 2.16 11.29 -5.24
N GLY A 11 2.86 12.30 -5.80
CA GLY A 11 3.20 13.53 -5.07
C GLY A 11 4.40 13.37 -4.13
N GLY A 12 5.06 12.21 -4.15
CA GLY A 12 6.31 11.95 -3.42
C GLY A 12 7.55 12.11 -4.29
N VAL A 13 8.70 12.31 -3.64
CA VAL A 13 10.00 12.56 -4.27
C VAL A 13 10.40 11.50 -5.31
N ASP A 14 10.13 10.22 -5.03
CA ASP A 14 10.57 9.12 -5.89
C ASP A 14 9.87 9.14 -7.25
N SER A 15 8.55 9.34 -7.25
CA SER A 15 7.78 9.43 -8.49
C SER A 15 8.09 10.69 -9.31
N SER A 16 8.42 11.78 -8.62
CA SER A 16 8.81 13.05 -9.24
C SER A 16 10.17 12.95 -9.94
N VAL A 17 11.15 12.35 -9.26
CA VAL A 17 12.48 12.09 -9.85
C VAL A 17 12.38 11.05 -10.97
N ALA A 18 11.54 10.02 -10.82
CA ALA A 18 11.29 9.05 -11.89
C ALA A 18 10.79 9.74 -13.18
N ALA A 19 9.83 10.66 -13.07
CA ALA A 19 9.32 11.43 -14.20
C ALA A 19 10.42 12.30 -14.84
N TRP A 20 11.21 12.99 -14.00
CA TRP A 20 12.33 13.80 -14.49
C TRP A 20 13.38 12.97 -15.23
N LEU A 21 13.81 11.84 -14.66
CA LEU A 21 14.79 10.92 -15.28
C LEU A 21 14.32 10.44 -16.66
N LEU A 22 13.05 10.06 -16.78
CA LEU A 22 12.48 9.62 -18.05
C LEU A 22 12.38 10.74 -19.09
N LYS A 23 12.06 11.97 -18.66
CA LYS A 23 12.07 13.13 -19.56
C LYS A 23 13.50 13.40 -20.07
N GLN A 24 14.51 13.31 -19.22
CA GLN A 24 15.92 13.44 -19.64
C GLN A 24 16.38 12.34 -20.60
N GLN A 25 15.78 11.13 -20.50
CA GLN A 25 16.05 10.03 -21.43
C GLN A 25 15.29 10.17 -22.77
N GLY A 26 14.55 11.27 -22.99
CA GLY A 26 13.87 11.55 -24.25
C GLY A 26 12.51 10.86 -24.44
N TYR A 27 11.92 10.33 -23.36
CA TYR A 27 10.55 9.81 -23.43
C TYR A 27 9.53 10.95 -23.49
N GLU A 28 8.41 10.70 -24.16
CA GLU A 28 7.21 11.51 -24.00
C GLU A 28 6.51 11.09 -22.70
N VAL A 29 6.65 11.92 -21.66
CA VAL A 29 6.19 11.60 -20.30
C VAL A 29 4.81 12.19 -20.05
N ILE A 30 3.89 11.38 -19.51
CA ILE A 30 2.58 11.82 -19.01
C ILE A 30 2.46 11.43 -17.53
N GLY A 31 2.19 12.41 -16.67
CA GLY A 31 1.94 12.19 -15.25
C GLY A 31 0.50 11.74 -15.00
N LEU A 32 0.32 10.65 -14.26
CA LEU A 32 -0.98 10.18 -13.79
C LEU A 32 -1.01 10.10 -12.27
N PHE A 33 -2.00 10.73 -11.65
CA PHE A 33 -2.24 10.67 -10.21
C PHE A 33 -3.51 9.87 -9.93
N MET A 34 -3.45 8.96 -8.94
CA MET A 34 -4.61 8.17 -8.53
C MET A 34 -5.30 8.82 -7.33
N ARG A 35 -6.50 9.35 -7.50
CA ARG A 35 -7.34 9.82 -6.40
C ARG A 35 -8.08 8.62 -5.80
N THR A 36 -7.74 8.23 -4.59
CA THR A 36 -8.26 7.01 -3.95
C THR A 36 -9.46 7.26 -3.03
N GLY A 37 -9.86 8.51 -2.83
CA GLY A 37 -10.96 8.88 -1.93
C GLY A 37 -10.61 8.80 -0.44
N VAL A 38 -9.36 8.46 -0.09
CA VAL A 38 -8.88 8.48 1.29
C VAL A 38 -8.80 9.94 1.74
N GLN A 39 -9.70 10.32 2.64
CA GLN A 39 -9.65 11.61 3.33
C GLN A 39 -8.60 11.52 4.44
N PRO A 40 -7.81 12.59 4.66
CA PRO A 40 -7.05 12.77 5.89
C PRO A 40 -7.97 12.56 7.11
N LEU A 41 -7.47 11.89 8.15
CA LEU A 41 -8.19 11.85 9.42
C LEU A 41 -8.18 13.29 9.98
N GLU A 42 -9.37 13.89 10.01
CA GLU A 42 -9.71 15.25 10.42
C GLU A 42 -9.25 16.38 9.49
N SER A 43 -10.13 16.77 8.56
CA SER A 43 -10.43 18.19 8.41
C SER A 43 -11.32 18.59 9.58
N CYS A 44 -10.98 19.68 10.30
CA CYS A 44 -11.83 20.25 11.35
C CYS A 44 -13.31 20.16 10.98
N ASP A 45 -14.06 19.46 11.82
CA ASP A 45 -15.52 19.52 11.81
C ASP A 45 -15.89 20.94 12.27
N LEU A 46 -16.16 21.84 11.30
CA LEU A 46 -16.80 23.11 11.60
C LEU A 46 -18.29 22.85 11.77
N SER A 47 -18.67 22.12 12.81
CA SER A 47 -20.07 21.85 13.14
C SER A 47 -20.42 22.09 14.61
N GLU A 48 -19.59 22.83 15.36
CA GLU A 48 -19.94 23.28 16.72
C GLU A 48 -19.54 24.74 16.99
N THR A 49 -20.25 25.70 16.39
CA THR A 49 -20.44 27.05 16.97
C THR A 49 -21.82 27.60 16.63
N GLY A 50 -22.87 26.94 17.13
CA GLY A 50 -24.23 27.49 17.16
C GLY A 50 -24.49 28.22 18.46
N ASN A 51 -23.93 29.42 18.65
CA ASN A 51 -24.30 30.29 19.76
C ASN A 51 -25.69 30.86 19.51
N SER A 52 -26.58 30.68 20.48
CA SER A 52 -27.94 31.21 20.49
C SER A 52 -27.91 32.74 20.50
N ALA A 53 -28.33 33.37 19.40
CA ALA A 53 -28.77 34.76 19.42
C ALA A 53 -29.94 34.94 18.46
N SER A 54 -31.09 35.22 19.06
CA SER A 54 -32.35 35.60 18.45
C SER A 54 -32.19 36.78 17.48
N HIS A 55 -32.64 36.63 16.24
CA HIS A 55 -33.25 37.74 15.53
C HIS A 55 -34.40 37.26 14.65
N GLN A 56 -35.46 38.05 14.72
CA GLN A 56 -36.78 37.85 14.16
C GLN A 56 -36.77 37.88 12.63
N GLY A 57 -37.61 37.01 12.05
CA GLY A 57 -38.47 37.28 10.89
C GLY A 57 -37.82 37.83 9.62
N LEU A 58 -37.77 37.00 8.58
CA LEU A 58 -38.48 37.31 7.33
C LEU A 58 -38.66 36.01 6.52
N SER A 59 -39.92 35.66 6.29
CA SER A 59 -40.36 34.59 5.40
C SER A 59 -40.08 34.94 3.95
N LEU A 60 -39.73 33.96 3.12
CA LEU A 60 -40.24 33.81 1.76
C LEU A 60 -39.92 32.42 1.21
N GLU A 61 -40.99 31.71 0.85
CA GLU A 61 -41.04 30.38 0.26
C GLU A 61 -40.53 30.37 -1.19
N VAL A 62 -39.86 29.27 -1.58
CA VAL A 62 -39.99 28.60 -2.88
C VAL A 62 -39.63 27.13 -2.61
N GLY A 63 -40.49 26.13 -2.70
CA GLY A 63 -41.30 25.74 -3.86
C GLY A 63 -40.67 24.48 -4.46
N ALA A 64 -41.11 23.30 -3.99
CA ALA A 64 -40.70 22.00 -4.52
C ALA A 64 -41.51 21.65 -5.78
N ALA A 65 -40.85 21.19 -6.84
CA ALA A 65 -41.32 20.13 -7.75
C ALA A 65 -40.34 19.97 -8.94
N GLY A 66 -40.07 18.72 -9.34
CA GLY A 66 -39.43 18.43 -10.63
C GLY A 66 -38.71 17.08 -10.71
N HIS A 67 -39.47 15.98 -10.77
CA HIS A 67 -39.00 14.71 -11.32
C HIS A 67 -38.63 14.87 -12.80
N CYS A 68 -37.52 14.24 -13.24
CA CYS A 68 -37.45 13.47 -14.50
C CYS A 68 -36.08 12.76 -14.62
N GLY A 69 -36.14 11.49 -15.04
CA GLY A 69 -34.99 10.58 -15.11
C GLY A 69 -34.07 10.78 -16.31
N GLY A 70 -32.96 10.04 -16.29
CA GLY A 70 -32.00 9.99 -17.39
C GLY A 70 -30.68 9.35 -16.96
N THR A 71 -30.56 8.04 -17.15
CA THR A 71 -29.31 7.28 -17.06
C THR A 71 -28.37 7.69 -18.19
N GLN A 72 -27.21 8.28 -17.87
CA GLN A 72 -26.01 8.20 -18.71
C GLN A 72 -24.75 8.17 -17.83
N SER A 73 -24.00 7.06 -17.92
CA SER A 73 -22.63 6.95 -17.44
C SER A 73 -21.71 7.72 -18.38
N GLY A 74 -21.15 8.83 -17.91
CA GLY A 74 -20.12 9.59 -18.62
C GLY A 74 -19.09 10.08 -17.62
N ALA A 75 -17.82 9.68 -17.79
CA ALA A 75 -16.71 10.29 -17.08
C ALA A 75 -16.64 11.77 -17.53
N SER A 76 -17.02 12.69 -16.66
CA SER A 76 -17.03 14.12 -16.98
C SER A 76 -15.61 14.68 -16.86
N LEU A 77 -15.07 15.17 -17.99
CA LEU A 77 -13.99 16.15 -17.99
C LEU A 77 -14.54 17.48 -17.45
N ILE A 78 -13.89 18.06 -16.45
CA ILE A 78 -14.11 19.46 -16.07
C ILE A 78 -12.94 20.27 -16.62
N ALA A 79 -13.19 21.03 -17.69
CA ALA A 79 -12.33 22.12 -18.12
C ALA A 79 -12.83 23.40 -17.44
N ALA A 80 -11.99 24.05 -16.64
CA ALA A 80 -12.29 25.34 -16.04
C ALA A 80 -11.45 26.42 -16.73
N GLY A 81 -12.12 27.23 -17.55
CA GLY A 81 -11.65 28.53 -17.97
C GLY A 81 -11.96 29.62 -16.93
N ASP A 82 -11.34 30.77 -17.17
CA ASP A 82 -11.46 32.08 -16.53
C ASP A 82 -10.72 32.33 -15.19
N ARG A 83 -9.69 33.19 -15.34
CA ARG A 83 -8.97 33.90 -14.29
C ARG A 83 -9.89 34.94 -13.64
N PRO A 84 -9.75 35.16 -12.32
CA PRO A 84 -9.88 36.49 -11.75
C PRO A 84 -8.54 37.00 -11.18
N THR A 85 -8.42 38.30 -11.27
CA THR A 85 -7.36 39.20 -10.87
C THR A 85 -6.92 39.09 -9.41
N VAL A 86 -5.62 39.30 -9.19
CA VAL A 86 -4.94 39.35 -7.90
C VAL A 86 -5.41 40.57 -7.08
N ALA A 87 -5.83 40.33 -5.84
CA ALA A 87 -5.94 41.35 -4.81
C ALA A 87 -5.11 40.94 -3.59
N ASN A 88 -4.15 41.79 -3.23
CA ASN A 88 -3.27 41.67 -2.06
C ASN A 88 -4.09 41.70 -0.75
N GLY A 89 -4.01 40.63 0.05
CA GLY A 89 -4.64 40.53 1.37
C GLY A 89 -3.73 39.81 2.36
N ARG A 90 -3.45 40.48 3.49
CA ARG A 90 -2.53 40.07 4.57
C ARG A 90 -2.82 38.67 5.14
N SER A 91 -1.75 38.01 5.57
CA SER A 91 -1.71 36.70 6.24
C SER A 91 -2.66 36.59 7.45
N GLY A 92 -3.61 35.65 7.37
CA GLY A 92 -4.43 35.20 8.49
C GLY A 92 -3.69 34.17 9.33
N ARG A 93 -3.66 34.40 10.64
CA ARG A 93 -3.00 33.60 11.68
C ARG A 93 -3.72 32.26 11.87
N GLY A 94 -2.96 31.15 11.88
CA GLY A 94 -3.43 29.88 12.41
C GLY A 94 -3.53 29.95 13.94
N THR A 95 -4.67 29.55 14.50
CA THR A 95 -4.89 29.43 15.94
C THR A 95 -4.16 28.20 16.48
N SER A 96 -3.11 28.42 17.27
CA SER A 96 -2.39 27.39 18.03
C SER A 96 -2.98 27.28 19.44
N VAL A 97 -3.35 26.08 19.87
CA VAL A 97 -3.63 25.78 21.28
C VAL A 97 -2.29 25.51 21.97
N ALA A 98 -1.97 26.28 23.01
CA ALA A 98 -0.77 26.13 23.82
C ALA A 98 -1.11 25.35 25.10
N ASP A 99 -0.30 24.35 25.44
CA ASP A 99 -0.33 23.75 26.78
C ASP A 99 0.25 24.73 27.82
N ALA A 100 -0.03 24.47 29.10
CA ALA A 100 0.28 25.35 30.25
C ALA A 100 1.78 25.72 30.41
N ASP A 101 2.69 25.09 29.67
CA ASP A 101 4.14 25.34 29.70
C ASP A 101 4.68 26.01 28.42
N GLY A 102 3.83 26.54 27.53
CA GLY A 102 4.26 27.36 26.39
C GLY A 102 5.12 26.64 25.34
N ARG A 103 5.18 25.31 25.36
CA ARG A 103 5.87 24.50 24.35
C ARG A 103 4.94 24.23 23.17
N ILE A 104 5.32 24.72 22.00
CA ILE A 104 4.65 24.37 20.73
C ILE A 104 4.97 22.90 20.43
N GLN A 105 3.99 22.01 20.61
CA GLN A 105 4.12 20.63 20.15
C GLN A 105 4.07 20.63 18.60
N PRO A 106 5.02 19.96 17.91
CA PRO A 106 4.90 19.78 16.47
C PRO A 106 3.71 18.86 16.20
N GLY A 107 2.64 19.42 15.61
CA GLY A 107 1.49 18.63 15.16
C GLY A 107 1.94 17.49 14.26
N LYS A 108 1.35 16.30 14.46
CA LYS A 108 1.63 15.11 13.63
C LYS A 108 1.38 15.44 12.16
N ARG A 109 2.47 15.58 11.39
CA ARG A 109 2.38 15.75 9.93
C ARG A 109 1.89 14.46 9.30
N HIS A 110 0.87 14.60 8.47
CA HIS A 110 0.17 13.54 7.76
C HIS A 110 1.13 12.70 6.89
N VAL A 111 1.11 11.37 7.05
CA VAL A 111 1.91 10.41 6.26
C VAL A 111 0.94 9.54 5.47
N GLY A 112 0.63 9.94 4.24
CA GLY A 112 -0.20 9.20 3.32
C GLY A 112 0.28 9.40 1.88
N CYS A 113 -0.21 8.58 0.97
CA CYS A 113 -0.03 8.71 -0.47
C CYS A 113 -1.44 8.80 -1.07
N CYS A 114 -1.64 9.68 -2.06
CA CYS A 114 -2.92 9.88 -2.75
C CYS A 114 -3.94 10.83 -2.08
N SER A 115 -3.51 11.73 -1.18
CA SER A 115 -4.35 12.80 -0.63
C SER A 115 -4.55 13.99 -1.60
N SER A 116 -5.43 14.93 -1.27
CA SER A 116 -5.59 16.19 -2.03
C SER A 116 -4.31 17.03 -2.06
N LEU A 117 -3.55 17.05 -0.96
CA LEU A 117 -2.25 17.72 -0.88
C LEU A 117 -1.21 17.04 -1.78
N ASP A 118 -1.21 15.70 -1.81
CA ASP A 118 -0.33 14.93 -2.70
C ASP A 118 -0.65 15.17 -4.18
N ALA A 119 -1.93 15.33 -4.52
CA ALA A 119 -2.36 15.65 -5.87
C ALA A 119 -1.84 17.03 -6.32
N ALA A 120 -1.88 18.02 -5.41
CA ALA A 120 -1.35 19.35 -5.67
C ALA A 120 0.17 19.34 -5.85
N ASP A 121 0.91 18.57 -5.04
CA ASP A 121 2.34 18.41 -5.19
C ASP A 121 2.71 17.71 -6.51
N ALA A 122 1.99 16.65 -6.88
CA ALA A 122 2.21 15.95 -8.15
C ALA A 122 1.96 16.87 -9.36
N ARG A 123 0.88 17.67 -9.31
CA ARG A 123 0.56 18.67 -10.34
C ARG A 123 1.66 19.73 -10.46
N ARG A 124 2.11 20.30 -9.33
CA ARG A 124 3.18 21.32 -9.31
C ARG A 124 4.47 20.79 -9.93
N VAL A 125 4.83 19.54 -9.62
CA VAL A 125 5.98 18.88 -10.26
C VAL A 125 5.75 18.70 -11.76
N ALA A 126 4.57 18.25 -12.18
CA ALA A 126 4.29 18.07 -13.60
C ALA A 126 4.36 19.38 -14.40
N GLU A 127 3.87 20.49 -13.84
CA GLU A 127 3.99 21.84 -14.42
C GLU A 127 5.46 22.27 -14.54
N MET A 128 6.24 22.10 -13.47
CA MET A 128 7.68 22.42 -13.48
C MET A 128 8.45 21.57 -14.49
N LEU A 129 8.05 20.31 -14.65
CA LEU A 129 8.63 19.40 -15.62
C LEU A 129 8.08 19.62 -17.03
N ASP A 130 7.09 20.49 -17.26
CA ASP A 130 6.40 20.67 -18.53
C ASP A 130 5.97 19.32 -19.14
N ILE A 131 5.14 18.59 -18.38
CA ILE A 131 4.53 17.32 -18.81
C ILE A 131 3.00 17.35 -18.59
N PRO A 132 2.20 16.71 -19.48
CA PRO A 132 0.77 16.56 -19.24
C PRO A 132 0.48 15.81 -17.94
N PHE A 133 -0.59 16.21 -17.25
CA PHE A 133 -0.96 15.64 -15.96
C PHE A 133 -2.45 15.37 -15.85
N TYR A 134 -2.81 14.15 -15.45
CA TYR A 134 -4.20 13.73 -15.22
C TYR A 134 -4.38 13.18 -13.81
N ALA A 135 -5.40 13.68 -13.10
CA ALA A 135 -5.85 13.11 -11.85
C ALA A 135 -7.07 12.22 -12.12
N LEU A 136 -6.94 10.93 -11.83
CA LEU A 136 -7.94 9.90 -12.15
C LEU A 136 -8.63 9.44 -10.88
N ASP A 137 -9.95 9.30 -10.95
CA ASP A 137 -10.73 8.78 -9.83
C ASP A 137 -10.66 7.25 -9.78
N PHE A 138 -10.08 6.75 -8.71
CA PHE A 138 -9.98 5.33 -8.39
C PHE A 138 -10.62 4.98 -7.06
N SER A 139 -11.45 5.86 -6.49
CA SER A 139 -12.07 5.69 -5.17
C SER A 139 -12.82 4.36 -5.03
N GLN A 140 -13.66 4.00 -6.01
CA GLN A 140 -14.39 2.73 -5.99
C GLN A 140 -13.48 1.49 -6.08
N ALA A 141 -12.44 1.55 -6.92
CA ALA A 141 -11.49 0.45 -7.06
C ALA A 141 -10.65 0.29 -5.79
N PHE A 142 -10.27 1.41 -5.18
CA PHE A 142 -9.50 1.42 -3.93
C PHE A 142 -10.33 0.97 -2.73
N ALA A 143 -11.64 1.28 -2.70
CA ALA A 143 -12.56 0.77 -1.69
C ALA A 143 -12.54 -0.77 -1.61
N ARG A 144 -12.44 -1.47 -2.75
CA ARG A 144 -12.32 -2.94 -2.76
C ARG A 144 -11.03 -3.44 -2.13
N ILE A 145 -9.94 -2.67 -2.19
CA ILE A 145 -8.67 -3.01 -1.53
C ILE A 145 -8.82 -2.86 -0.01
N MET A 146 -9.51 -1.80 0.43
CA MET A 146 -9.86 -1.59 1.83
C MET A 146 -10.80 -2.69 2.36
N ASP A 147 -11.77 -3.12 1.55
CA ASP A 147 -12.65 -4.25 1.85
C ASP A 147 -11.88 -5.55 2.03
N TYR A 148 -11.07 -5.93 1.03
CA TYR A 148 -10.17 -7.08 1.11
C TYR A 148 -9.30 -7.06 2.37
N PHE A 149 -8.73 -5.89 2.69
CA PHE A 149 -7.87 -5.74 3.86
C PHE A 149 -8.65 -6.02 5.15
N ALA A 150 -9.84 -5.45 5.32
CA ALA A 150 -10.65 -5.68 6.51
C ALA A 150 -11.13 -7.13 6.61
N ASP A 151 -11.59 -7.71 5.50
CA ASP A 151 -12.16 -9.05 5.46
C ASP A 151 -11.09 -10.12 5.76
N GLU A 152 -9.85 -9.96 5.29
CA GLU A 152 -8.74 -10.86 5.62
C GLU A 152 -8.39 -10.85 7.12
N TYR A 153 -8.40 -9.67 7.77
CA TYR A 153 -8.19 -9.59 9.23
C TYR A 153 -9.31 -10.29 10.00
N LEU A 154 -10.56 -10.13 9.56
CA LEU A 154 -11.71 -10.82 10.16
C LEU A 154 -11.68 -12.35 9.91
N ALA A 155 -10.95 -12.79 8.88
CA ALA A 155 -10.67 -14.20 8.63
C ALA A 155 -9.46 -14.74 9.42
N GLY A 156 -8.88 -13.94 10.34
CA GLY A 156 -7.69 -14.32 11.11
C GLY A 156 -6.40 -14.38 10.29
N ARG A 157 -6.40 -13.81 9.09
CA ARG A 157 -5.24 -13.70 8.18
C ARG A 157 -4.60 -12.31 8.33
N THR A 158 -3.38 -12.15 7.83
CA THR A 158 -2.69 -10.85 7.86
C THR A 158 -2.36 -10.42 6.43
N PRO A 159 -3.18 -9.57 5.80
CA PRO A 159 -3.03 -9.19 4.39
C PRO A 159 -1.88 -8.19 4.14
N ASN A 160 -1.47 -8.08 2.88
CA ASN A 160 -0.64 -6.98 2.39
C ASN A 160 -1.37 -6.17 1.30
N PRO A 161 -1.97 -5.01 1.64
CA PRO A 161 -2.79 -4.26 0.69
C PRO A 161 -1.95 -3.60 -0.42
N CYS A 162 -0.65 -3.36 -0.19
CA CYS A 162 0.24 -2.75 -1.18
C CYS A 162 0.46 -3.67 -2.38
N VAL A 163 0.55 -4.99 -2.16
CA VAL A 163 0.67 -5.98 -3.24
C VAL A 163 -0.58 -5.95 -4.12
N VAL A 164 -1.76 -5.96 -3.52
CA VAL A 164 -3.05 -5.91 -4.24
C VAL A 164 -3.18 -4.59 -5.03
N CYS A 165 -2.83 -3.46 -4.40
CA CYS A 165 -2.80 -2.15 -5.06
C CYS A 165 -1.85 -2.12 -6.27
N ASN A 166 -0.65 -2.69 -6.14
CA ASN A 166 0.29 -2.79 -7.25
C ASN A 166 -0.33 -3.61 -8.40
N ASN A 167 -0.84 -4.81 -8.11
CA ASN A 167 -1.32 -5.73 -9.13
C ASN A 167 -2.56 -5.22 -9.87
N TRP A 168 -3.57 -4.74 -9.13
CA TRP A 168 -4.89 -4.42 -9.70
C TRP A 168 -5.01 -2.95 -10.08
N LEU A 169 -4.45 -2.05 -9.27
CA LEU A 169 -4.62 -0.62 -9.47
C LEU A 169 -3.51 -0.06 -10.36
N LYS A 170 -2.25 -0.08 -9.89
CA LYS A 170 -1.12 0.55 -10.60
C LYS A 170 -0.81 -0.15 -11.92
N PHE A 171 -0.65 -1.47 -11.89
CA PHE A 171 -0.27 -2.25 -13.07
C PHE A 171 -1.46 -2.87 -13.81
N GLY A 172 -2.68 -2.68 -13.29
CA GLY A 172 -3.93 -3.07 -13.92
C GLY A 172 -4.67 -1.87 -14.52
N GLN A 173 -5.48 -1.19 -13.70
CA GLN A 173 -6.36 -0.13 -14.16
C GLN A 173 -5.63 1.12 -14.66
N LEU A 174 -4.62 1.60 -13.92
CA LEU A 174 -3.83 2.77 -14.31
C LEU A 174 -3.06 2.51 -15.61
N TRP A 175 -2.51 1.30 -15.77
CA TRP A 175 -1.89 0.88 -17.04
C TRP A 175 -2.91 0.84 -18.19
N SER A 176 -4.13 0.34 -17.94
CA SER A 176 -5.19 0.31 -18.96
C SER A 176 -5.55 1.71 -19.45
N TYR A 177 -5.61 2.70 -18.55
CA TYR A 177 -5.78 4.10 -18.92
C TYR A 177 -4.58 4.62 -19.72
N GLY A 178 -3.35 4.31 -19.29
CA GLY A 178 -2.13 4.70 -20.02
C GLY A 178 -2.10 4.19 -21.47
N ARG A 179 -2.58 2.96 -21.71
CA ARG A 179 -2.73 2.41 -23.06
C ARG A 179 -3.72 3.19 -23.92
N GLN A 180 -4.81 3.70 -23.34
CA GLN A 180 -5.76 4.55 -24.06
C GLN A 180 -5.14 5.90 -24.45
N LEU A 181 -4.18 6.37 -23.66
CA LEU A 181 -3.33 7.52 -23.99
C LEU A 181 -2.19 7.17 -24.95
N GLY A 182 -2.14 5.96 -25.52
CA GLY A 182 -1.10 5.54 -26.46
C GLY A 182 0.27 5.31 -25.83
N ALA A 183 0.35 5.05 -24.52
CA ALA A 183 1.62 4.78 -23.85
C ALA A 183 2.22 3.42 -24.23
N ASP A 184 3.52 3.42 -24.49
CA ASP A 184 4.33 2.20 -24.70
C ASP A 184 4.75 1.56 -23.37
N PHE A 185 4.89 2.37 -22.32
CA PHE A 185 5.36 1.96 -21.00
C PHE A 185 4.56 2.59 -19.86
N ILE A 186 4.60 1.92 -18.71
CA ILE A 186 4.22 2.46 -17.41
C ILE A 186 5.44 2.52 -16.49
N ALA A 187 5.60 3.66 -15.82
CA ALA A 187 6.64 3.88 -14.85
C ALA A 187 6.06 4.23 -13.48
N THR A 188 6.83 3.92 -12.43
CA THR A 188 6.48 4.28 -11.06
C THR A 188 7.76 4.63 -10.29
N GLY A 189 7.62 5.31 -9.15
CA GLY A 189 8.72 5.57 -8.23
C GLY A 189 9.11 4.38 -7.35
N HIS A 190 8.85 3.13 -7.76
CA HIS A 190 9.24 1.98 -6.95
C HIS A 190 10.73 1.68 -7.08
N TYR A 191 11.32 1.25 -5.96
CA TYR A 191 12.67 0.70 -5.89
C TYR A 191 12.64 -0.78 -6.27
N GLY A 192 12.75 -1.05 -7.56
CA GLY A 192 12.98 -2.37 -8.15
C GLY A 192 13.64 -2.18 -9.51
N ARG A 193 14.14 -3.22 -10.14
CA ARG A 193 14.78 -3.11 -11.46
C ARG A 193 14.13 -4.03 -12.46
N ILE A 194 14.04 -3.56 -13.70
CA ILE A 194 13.64 -4.39 -14.84
C ILE A 194 14.90 -4.61 -15.68
N VAL A 195 15.45 -5.82 -15.62
CA VAL A 195 16.62 -6.22 -16.41
C VAL A 195 16.11 -6.90 -17.67
N ARG A 196 16.45 -6.37 -18.85
CA ARG A 196 16.03 -6.94 -20.14
C ARG A 196 17.16 -7.81 -20.68
N GLY A 197 16.94 -9.11 -20.71
CA GLY A 197 17.88 -10.10 -21.23
C GLY A 197 17.38 -10.79 -22.51
N ALA A 198 18.14 -11.78 -22.98
CA ALA A 198 17.80 -12.54 -24.19
C ALA A 198 16.46 -13.32 -24.07
N THR A 199 16.05 -13.65 -22.84
CA THR A 199 14.83 -14.41 -22.52
C THR A 199 13.64 -13.51 -22.14
N GLY A 200 13.79 -12.19 -22.26
CA GLY A 200 12.80 -11.18 -21.91
C GLY A 200 13.14 -10.37 -20.66
N ALA A 201 12.19 -9.55 -20.23
CA ALA A 201 12.29 -8.70 -19.05
C ALA A 201 12.15 -9.48 -17.74
N GLU A 202 13.05 -9.21 -16.81
CA GLU A 202 13.15 -9.85 -15.49
C GLU A 202 12.97 -8.79 -14.39
N LEU A 203 12.25 -9.13 -13.32
CA LEU A 203 12.15 -8.29 -12.13
C LEU A 203 13.33 -8.60 -11.18
N HIS A 204 14.03 -7.55 -10.76
CA HIS A 204 15.17 -7.66 -9.83
C HIS A 204 15.02 -6.74 -8.62
N CYS A 205 15.70 -7.08 -7.54
CA CYS A 205 15.92 -6.21 -6.40
C CYS A 205 16.55 -4.88 -6.81
N ALA A 206 16.18 -3.81 -6.12
CA ALA A 206 16.82 -2.50 -6.24
C ALA A 206 18.30 -2.54 -5.84
N VAL A 207 19.07 -1.55 -6.29
CA VAL A 207 20.46 -1.35 -5.85
C VAL A 207 20.53 -0.98 -4.36
N ASP A 208 19.50 -0.28 -3.84
CA ASP A 208 19.38 0.05 -2.42
C ASP A 208 18.58 -1.02 -1.65
N PRO A 209 19.24 -1.88 -0.85
CA PRO A 209 18.54 -2.96 -0.15
C PRO A 209 17.59 -2.44 0.93
N SER A 210 17.83 -1.22 1.45
CA SER A 210 16.99 -0.63 2.51
C SER A 210 15.65 -0.13 1.99
N LYS A 211 15.56 0.10 0.68
CA LYS A 211 14.35 0.56 -0.02
C LYS A 211 13.78 -0.45 -0.98
N ASP A 212 14.43 -1.59 -1.18
CA ASP A 212 13.97 -2.61 -2.13
C ASP A 212 12.49 -2.98 -1.95
N GLN A 213 11.74 -2.77 -3.01
CA GLN A 213 10.31 -3.02 -3.12
C GLN A 213 10.00 -4.22 -4.02
N SER A 214 11.00 -4.97 -4.48
CA SER A 214 10.82 -6.18 -5.31
C SER A 214 9.78 -7.15 -4.75
N TYR A 215 9.73 -7.29 -3.42
CA TYR A 215 8.78 -8.13 -2.71
C TYR A 215 7.31 -7.74 -3.00
N VAL A 216 6.96 -6.45 -2.92
CA VAL A 216 5.58 -6.00 -3.17
C VAL A 216 5.23 -5.91 -4.66
N LEU A 217 6.22 -6.12 -5.53
CA LEU A 217 6.09 -6.13 -6.99
C LEU A 217 6.01 -7.55 -7.56
N ALA A 218 6.22 -8.60 -6.74
CA ALA A 218 6.26 -9.99 -7.18
C ALA A 218 4.93 -10.51 -7.76
N GLY A 219 3.81 -9.84 -7.49
CA GLY A 219 2.50 -10.17 -8.04
C GLY A 219 2.20 -9.56 -9.42
N ILE A 220 3.11 -8.78 -9.98
CA ILE A 220 2.97 -8.21 -11.32
C ILE A 220 2.98 -9.33 -12.36
N ARG A 221 2.08 -9.28 -13.34
CA ARG A 221 2.03 -10.30 -14.40
C ARG A 221 3.32 -10.28 -15.23
N ARG A 222 3.91 -11.45 -15.47
CA ARG A 222 5.17 -11.62 -16.23
C ARG A 222 5.19 -10.88 -17.57
N GLN A 223 4.10 -10.94 -18.33
CA GLN A 223 3.99 -10.32 -19.66
C GLN A 223 4.06 -8.78 -19.60
N LEU A 224 3.77 -8.18 -18.44
CA LEU A 224 3.81 -6.73 -18.27
C LEU A 224 5.21 -6.21 -17.98
N LEU A 225 6.15 -7.06 -17.56
CA LEU A 225 7.53 -6.64 -17.23
C LEU A 225 8.20 -5.91 -18.40
N GLU A 226 7.92 -6.31 -19.64
CA GLU A 226 8.42 -5.64 -20.85
C GLU A 226 8.00 -4.16 -20.93
N ARG A 227 6.84 -3.84 -20.38
CA ARG A 227 6.20 -2.52 -20.43
C ARG A 227 6.45 -1.68 -19.18
N ILE A 228 7.19 -2.20 -18.19
CA ILE A 228 7.43 -1.51 -16.93
C ILE A 228 8.80 -0.84 -16.92
N LEU A 229 8.84 0.34 -16.31
CA LEU A 229 10.06 1.08 -15.99
C LEU A 229 10.08 1.42 -14.50
N PHE A 230 11.22 1.20 -13.86
CA PHE A 230 11.49 1.60 -12.47
C PHE A 230 12.74 2.48 -12.40
N PRO A 231 12.64 3.76 -12.81
CA PRO A 231 13.82 4.60 -13.04
C PRO A 231 14.68 4.81 -11.79
N VAL A 232 14.07 4.76 -10.61
CA VAL A 232 14.75 5.00 -9.33
C VAL A 232 15.44 3.76 -8.76
N GLY A 233 15.19 2.57 -9.31
CA GLY A 233 15.72 1.31 -8.79
C GLY A 233 17.23 1.14 -8.93
N GLU A 234 17.87 1.95 -9.79
CA GLU A 234 19.33 1.99 -9.99
C GLU A 234 20.05 2.92 -9.00
N TYR A 235 19.30 3.59 -8.12
CA TYR A 235 19.82 4.63 -7.24
C TYR A 235 19.55 4.31 -5.77
N THR A 236 20.41 4.83 -4.89
CA THR A 236 20.10 4.89 -3.47
C THR A 236 19.09 5.99 -3.16
N LYS A 237 18.41 5.89 -2.02
CA LYS A 237 17.48 6.94 -1.59
C LYS A 237 18.14 8.31 -1.45
N SER A 238 19.37 8.34 -0.95
CA SER A 238 20.13 9.59 -0.80
C SER A 238 20.43 10.22 -2.16
N GLN A 239 20.82 9.42 -3.16
CA GLN A 239 21.02 9.91 -4.52
C GLN A 239 19.72 10.47 -5.12
N ILE A 240 18.58 9.80 -4.94
CA ILE A 240 17.28 10.31 -5.42
C ILE A 240 16.92 11.65 -4.78
N ARG A 241 17.13 11.82 -3.46
CA ARG A 241 16.89 13.10 -2.78
C ARG A 241 17.84 14.19 -3.26
N GLU A 242 19.09 13.84 -3.53
CA GLU A 242 20.09 14.77 -4.04
C GLU A 242 19.74 15.23 -5.46
N VAL A 243 19.33 14.32 -6.35
CA VAL A 243 18.81 14.69 -7.68
C VAL A 243 17.63 15.66 -7.53
N ALA A 244 16.64 15.32 -6.69
CA ALA A 244 15.49 16.18 -6.47
C ALA A 244 15.87 17.59 -5.99
N ARG A 245 16.88 17.69 -5.10
CA ARG A 245 17.39 18.96 -4.60
C ARG A 245 18.10 19.77 -5.70
N GLN A 246 18.96 19.11 -6.48
CA GLN A 246 19.73 19.74 -7.55
C GLN A 246 18.83 20.31 -8.66
N VAL A 247 17.79 19.57 -9.03
CA VAL A 247 16.85 20.00 -10.07
C VAL A 247 15.76 20.94 -9.54
N GLY A 248 15.77 21.26 -8.25
CA GLY A 248 14.85 22.21 -7.62
C GLY A 248 13.42 21.69 -7.38
N LEU A 249 13.21 20.37 -7.32
CA LEU A 249 11.87 19.81 -7.12
C LEU A 249 11.34 20.16 -5.73
N PRO A 250 10.12 20.72 -5.58
CA PRO A 250 9.59 21.20 -4.31
C PRO A 250 9.39 20.09 -3.26
N VAL A 251 9.35 18.82 -3.71
CA VAL A 251 9.15 17.64 -2.86
C VAL A 251 10.46 17.02 -2.34
N HIS A 252 11.63 17.61 -2.61
CA HIS A 252 12.94 17.04 -2.29
C HIS A 252 13.12 16.62 -0.81
N ASN A 253 12.55 17.41 0.12
CA ASN A 253 12.59 17.17 1.55
C ASN A 253 11.32 16.50 2.10
N LYS A 254 10.37 16.12 1.23
CA LYS A 254 9.14 15.46 1.67
C LYS A 254 9.49 14.10 2.31
N PRO A 255 8.94 13.78 3.50
CA PRO A 255 9.10 12.45 4.08
C PRO A 255 8.56 11.37 3.14
N ASP A 256 9.13 10.18 3.23
CA ASP A 256 8.60 9.03 2.50
C ASP A 256 7.24 8.66 3.09
N SER A 257 6.30 8.20 2.26
CA SER A 257 5.10 7.54 2.76
C SER A 257 5.52 6.24 3.46
N GLN A 258 5.58 6.29 4.78
CA GLN A 258 5.71 5.12 5.64
C GLN A 258 4.27 4.71 6.04
N GLU A 259 4.04 3.41 6.25
CA GLU A 259 2.72 2.82 6.56
C GLU A 259 1.73 2.66 5.39
N ILE A 260 0.65 1.92 5.67
CA ILE A 260 -0.44 1.64 4.70
C ILE A 260 -1.18 2.95 4.42
N CYS A 261 -1.44 3.23 3.14
CA CYS A 261 -1.92 4.55 2.71
C CYS A 261 -3.25 5.01 3.36
N PHE A 262 -4.10 4.08 3.81
CA PHE A 262 -5.37 4.35 4.48
C PHE A 262 -5.35 4.05 6.00
N VAL A 263 -4.20 3.70 6.56
CA VAL A 263 -3.95 3.50 8.00
C VAL A 263 -2.67 4.25 8.40
N PRO A 264 -2.68 5.59 8.36
CA PRO A 264 -1.46 6.41 8.51
C PRO A 264 -0.89 6.42 9.93
N ASP A 265 -1.68 6.05 10.93
CA ASP A 265 -1.30 5.94 12.35
C ASP A 265 -0.82 4.53 12.73
N GLY A 266 -0.91 3.57 11.81
CA GLY A 266 -0.58 2.16 12.04
C GLY A 266 -1.64 1.38 12.83
N ASP A 267 -2.78 1.98 13.20
CA ASP A 267 -3.84 1.30 13.95
C ASP A 267 -4.81 0.58 13.00
N TYR A 268 -4.34 -0.55 12.46
CA TYR A 268 -5.14 -1.38 11.57
C TYR A 268 -6.38 -1.96 12.25
N ALA A 269 -6.35 -2.21 13.57
CA ALA A 269 -7.49 -2.74 14.29
C ALA A 269 -8.62 -1.70 14.42
N ALA A 270 -8.28 -0.43 14.70
CA ALA A 270 -9.24 0.66 14.64
C ALA A 270 -9.82 0.82 13.22
N PHE A 271 -8.98 0.72 12.19
CA PHE A 271 -9.43 0.74 10.80
C PHE A 271 -10.45 -0.37 10.51
N VAL A 272 -10.14 -1.63 10.84
CA VAL A 272 -11.02 -2.79 10.59
C VAL A 272 -12.38 -2.60 11.25
N ARG A 273 -12.41 -2.17 12.52
CA ARG A 273 -13.66 -1.93 13.27
C ARG A 273 -14.51 -0.82 12.66
N ARG A 274 -13.89 0.27 12.20
CA ARG A 274 -14.60 1.36 11.51
C ARG A 274 -15.12 0.92 10.13
N HIS A 275 -14.33 0.13 9.41
CA HIS A 275 -14.67 -0.31 8.04
C HIS A 275 -15.68 -1.47 8.01
N ARG A 276 -15.78 -2.22 9.11
CA ARG A 276 -16.73 -3.32 9.32
C ARG A 276 -17.41 -3.21 10.70
N PRO A 277 -18.26 -2.19 10.90
CA PRO A 277 -18.92 -1.98 12.19
C PRO A 277 -19.87 -3.12 12.55
N GLY A 278 -20.07 -3.36 13.86
CA GLY A 278 -21.03 -4.34 14.37
C GLY A 278 -20.54 -5.79 14.40
N ARG A 279 -19.32 -6.09 13.95
CA ARG A 279 -18.68 -7.40 14.13
C ARG A 279 -18.12 -7.52 15.55
N ASN A 280 -18.57 -8.53 16.32
CA ASN A 280 -17.95 -8.87 17.60
C ASN A 280 -16.81 -9.88 17.38
N THR A 281 -15.58 -9.39 17.46
CA THR A 281 -14.35 -10.20 17.32
C THR A 281 -13.64 -10.42 18.66
N ALA A 282 -14.25 -10.01 19.77
CA ALA A 282 -13.71 -10.23 21.11
C ALA A 282 -13.79 -11.72 21.47
N GLY A 283 -12.81 -12.19 22.24
CA GLY A 283 -12.65 -13.60 22.52
C GLY A 283 -11.60 -13.90 23.58
N VAL A 284 -11.02 -15.09 23.51
CA VAL A 284 -10.09 -15.62 24.52
C VAL A 284 -8.74 -15.96 23.92
N ILE A 285 -7.70 -15.79 24.74
CA ILE A 285 -6.37 -16.31 24.45
C ILE A 285 -6.20 -17.61 25.22
N VAL A 286 -5.82 -18.68 24.53
CA VAL A 286 -5.62 -20.03 25.10
C VAL A 286 -4.20 -20.53 24.87
N ASP A 287 -3.71 -21.43 25.73
CA ASP A 287 -2.49 -22.19 25.43
C ASP A 287 -2.79 -23.43 24.57
N THR A 288 -1.75 -24.18 24.20
CA THR A 288 -1.88 -25.42 23.40
C THR A 288 -2.58 -26.57 24.13
N ALA A 289 -2.83 -26.45 25.44
CA ALA A 289 -3.67 -27.38 26.20
C ALA A 289 -5.13 -26.90 26.31
N GLY A 290 -5.48 -25.79 25.65
CA GLY A 290 -6.83 -25.21 25.69
C GLY A 290 -7.14 -24.42 26.96
N ARG A 291 -6.16 -24.18 27.84
CA ARG A 291 -6.39 -23.39 29.06
C ARG A 291 -6.50 -21.93 28.72
N VAL A 292 -7.58 -21.29 29.16
CA VAL A 292 -7.80 -19.85 28.98
C VAL A 292 -6.78 -19.07 29.83
N LEU A 293 -6.07 -18.16 29.18
CA LEU A 293 -5.02 -17.32 29.76
C LEU A 293 -5.47 -15.88 29.94
N ALA A 294 -6.27 -15.36 29.00
CA ALA A 294 -6.73 -13.98 28.98
C ALA A 294 -7.95 -13.81 28.06
N ARG A 295 -8.54 -12.62 28.08
CA ARG A 295 -9.53 -12.16 27.10
C ARG A 295 -8.92 -11.06 26.23
N HIS A 296 -9.39 -10.92 25.00
CA HIS A 296 -8.99 -9.84 24.09
C HIS A 296 -10.19 -9.15 23.46
N GLN A 297 -9.97 -7.94 22.95
CA GLN A 297 -11.02 -7.08 22.39
C GLN A 297 -11.30 -7.31 20.90
N GLY A 298 -10.44 -8.06 20.20
CA GLY A 298 -10.60 -8.36 18.78
C GLY A 298 -9.49 -9.25 18.24
N ILE A 299 -9.81 -10.23 17.39
CA ILE A 299 -8.79 -11.07 16.73
C ILE A 299 -7.91 -10.26 15.77
N GLU A 300 -8.42 -9.14 15.26
CA GLU A 300 -7.72 -8.21 14.37
C GLU A 300 -6.51 -7.54 15.03
N HIS A 301 -6.33 -7.67 16.35
CA HIS A 301 -5.15 -7.20 17.09
C HIS A 301 -3.98 -8.21 17.08
N PHE A 302 -4.16 -9.37 16.45
CA PHE A 302 -3.20 -10.46 16.51
C PHE A 302 -2.70 -10.84 15.12
N THR A 303 -1.46 -11.33 15.09
CA THR A 303 -0.81 -11.87 13.89
C THR A 303 0.01 -13.07 14.30
N ILE A 304 0.04 -14.12 13.49
CA ILE A 304 0.87 -15.31 13.78
C ILE A 304 2.34 -14.90 14.04
N GLY A 305 2.92 -15.45 15.11
CA GLY A 305 4.24 -15.13 15.63
C GLY A 305 4.34 -13.82 16.42
N GLN A 306 3.24 -13.11 16.66
CA GLN A 306 3.22 -11.96 17.56
C GLN A 306 3.57 -12.37 18.98
N ARG A 307 4.48 -11.61 19.60
CA ARG A 307 4.95 -11.82 20.98
C ARG A 307 4.52 -10.71 21.94
N LYS A 308 4.47 -9.47 21.46
CA LYS A 308 4.12 -8.29 22.27
C LYS A 308 2.61 -8.04 22.19
N GLY A 309 2.08 -7.31 23.17
CA GLY A 309 0.67 -6.89 23.16
C GLY A 309 -0.33 -8.03 23.41
N LEU A 310 0.10 -9.15 24.01
CA LEU A 310 -0.81 -10.25 24.34
C LEU A 310 -1.71 -9.96 25.55
N GLY A 311 -1.44 -8.90 26.32
CA GLY A 311 -2.35 -8.43 27.38
C GLY A 311 -2.34 -9.23 28.69
N PHE A 312 -1.37 -10.12 28.90
CA PHE A 312 -1.20 -10.83 30.17
C PHE A 312 0.27 -11.06 30.53
N ALA A 313 0.55 -11.16 31.84
CA ALA A 313 1.87 -11.50 32.34
C ALA A 313 2.13 -13.00 32.13
N ALA A 314 2.78 -13.33 31.02
CA ALA A 314 3.27 -14.68 30.79
C ALA A 314 4.63 -14.82 31.51
N GLY A 315 4.73 -15.65 32.55
CA GLY A 315 6.02 -15.97 33.18
C GLY A 315 7.07 -16.58 32.23
N ARG A 316 6.67 -16.91 30.99
CA ARG A 316 7.52 -17.38 29.89
C ARG A 316 7.12 -16.65 28.60
N ARG A 317 8.07 -16.48 27.66
CA ARG A 317 7.80 -15.87 26.36
C ARG A 317 6.80 -16.73 25.57
N ARG A 318 5.74 -16.09 25.04
CA ARG A 318 4.72 -16.75 24.21
C ARG A 318 4.53 -16.06 22.86
N TYR A 319 4.12 -16.84 21.88
CA TYR A 319 3.90 -16.44 20.49
C TYR A 319 2.51 -16.88 20.05
N VAL A 320 1.82 -16.06 19.25
CA VAL A 320 0.57 -16.45 18.60
C VAL A 320 0.86 -17.57 17.58
N LEU A 321 0.26 -18.74 17.79
CA LEU A 321 0.40 -19.92 16.95
C LEU A 321 -0.72 -20.02 15.92
N ALA A 322 -1.94 -19.67 16.32
CA ALA A 322 -3.12 -19.72 15.47
C ALA A 322 -4.14 -18.65 15.88
N ILE A 323 -4.95 -18.23 14.92
CA ILE A 323 -6.12 -17.37 15.12
C ILE A 323 -7.30 -18.14 14.54
N LEU A 324 -8.30 -18.42 15.38
CA LEU A 324 -9.49 -19.18 15.04
C LEU A 324 -10.66 -18.18 14.97
N PRO A 325 -11.03 -17.69 13.78
CA PRO A 325 -12.06 -16.66 13.65
C PRO A 325 -13.48 -17.17 13.91
N GLN A 326 -13.72 -18.49 13.91
CA GLN A 326 -15.05 -19.06 14.10
C GLN A 326 -15.56 -18.86 15.54
N ASP A 327 -14.65 -18.88 16.52
CA ASP A 327 -14.93 -18.75 17.95
C ASP A 327 -14.16 -17.57 18.60
N ASN A 328 -13.50 -16.75 17.78
CA ASN A 328 -12.63 -15.66 18.20
C ASN A 328 -11.50 -16.11 19.15
N THR A 329 -10.95 -17.31 18.98
CA THR A 329 -9.88 -17.83 19.83
C THR A 329 -8.49 -17.52 19.28
N VAL A 330 -7.60 -17.02 20.13
CA VAL A 330 -6.17 -16.85 19.81
C VAL A 330 -5.36 -17.90 20.57
N VAL A 331 -4.67 -18.77 19.85
CA VAL A 331 -3.83 -19.82 20.44
C VAL A 331 -2.41 -19.31 20.57
N VAL A 332 -1.80 -19.45 21.76
CA VAL A 332 -0.41 -19.07 22.01
C VAL A 332 0.41 -20.23 22.56
N GLY A 333 1.71 -20.23 22.25
CA GLY A 333 2.64 -21.24 22.75
C GLY A 333 4.08 -20.76 22.73
N SER A 334 5.00 -21.72 22.79
CA SER A 334 6.45 -21.50 22.76
C SER A 334 6.94 -20.99 21.40
N ARG A 335 8.23 -20.65 21.34
CA ARG A 335 8.85 -20.25 20.08
C ARG A 335 8.96 -21.45 19.14
N GLU A 336 9.30 -22.60 19.70
CA GLU A 336 9.54 -23.86 19.03
C GLU A 336 8.26 -24.36 18.34
N GLU A 337 7.10 -24.25 19.01
CA GLU A 337 5.78 -24.56 18.43
C GLU A 337 5.38 -23.59 17.30
N CYS A 338 5.99 -22.40 17.23
CA CYS A 338 5.74 -21.40 16.19
C CYS A 338 6.68 -21.53 14.98
N LEU A 339 7.64 -22.46 15.03
CA LEU A 339 8.54 -22.76 13.91
C LEU A 339 7.86 -23.68 12.91
N SER A 340 8.07 -23.39 11.63
CA SER A 340 7.52 -24.17 10.52
C SER A 340 8.64 -24.62 9.58
N PRO A 341 8.76 -25.92 9.25
CA PRO A 341 9.69 -26.38 8.22
C PRO A 341 9.34 -25.89 6.81
N GLY A 342 8.10 -25.45 6.56
CA GLY A 342 7.70 -25.02 5.22
C GLY A 342 6.33 -24.34 5.18
N LEU A 343 5.81 -24.16 3.97
CA LEU A 343 4.49 -23.59 3.74
C LEU A 343 3.88 -24.06 2.42
N ILE A 344 2.56 -23.90 2.31
CA ILE A 344 1.85 -23.90 1.04
C ILE A 344 1.42 -22.47 0.74
N ALA A 345 1.66 -22.04 -0.50
CA ALA A 345 1.18 -20.76 -1.00
C ALA A 345 0.25 -20.95 -2.18
N GLU A 346 -0.75 -20.09 -2.28
CA GLU A 346 -1.79 -20.04 -3.29
C GLU A 346 -1.66 -18.79 -4.17
N HIS A 347 -2.33 -18.81 -5.32
CA HIS A 347 -2.29 -17.73 -6.31
C HIS A 347 -0.85 -17.30 -6.65
N PHE A 348 0.04 -18.29 -6.78
CA PHE A 348 1.45 -18.07 -7.02
C PHE A 348 1.69 -17.58 -8.45
N ASN A 349 2.15 -16.34 -8.57
CA ASN A 349 2.50 -15.69 -9.82
C ASN A 349 3.97 -15.95 -10.15
N TRP A 350 4.21 -16.85 -11.11
CA TRP A 350 5.55 -17.10 -11.64
C TRP A 350 5.99 -16.00 -12.62
N LEU A 351 7.17 -15.43 -12.37
CA LEU A 351 7.86 -14.48 -13.27
C LEU A 351 8.88 -15.18 -14.17
N ILE A 352 9.05 -16.48 -13.98
CA ILE A 352 9.80 -17.39 -14.83
C ILE A 352 8.86 -18.45 -15.39
N GLU A 353 9.40 -19.36 -16.20
CA GLU A 353 8.66 -20.59 -16.48
C GLU A 353 8.60 -21.44 -15.20
N PRO A 354 7.42 -21.93 -14.78
CA PRO A 354 7.32 -22.76 -13.59
C PRO A 354 8.27 -23.97 -13.68
N PRO A 355 9.11 -24.21 -12.67
CA PRO A 355 10.04 -25.32 -12.72
C PRO A 355 9.28 -26.65 -12.67
N ARG A 356 9.73 -27.64 -13.44
CA ARG A 356 9.15 -29.00 -13.47
C ARG A 356 9.53 -29.85 -12.26
N GLU A 357 10.66 -29.53 -11.63
CA GLU A 357 11.21 -30.19 -10.46
C GLU A 357 11.43 -29.17 -9.34
N PRO A 358 11.51 -29.61 -8.06
CA PRO A 358 11.84 -28.72 -6.96
C PRO A 358 13.13 -27.93 -7.21
N ARG A 359 13.07 -26.61 -7.04
CA ARG A 359 14.18 -25.69 -7.30
C ARG A 359 14.69 -25.07 -6.00
N GLN A 360 16.01 -25.08 -5.80
CA GLN A 360 16.66 -24.34 -4.72
C GLN A 360 16.64 -22.83 -5.00
N CYS A 361 16.26 -22.02 -4.01
CA CYS A 361 16.12 -20.58 -4.13
C CYS A 361 16.23 -19.88 -2.75
N GLN A 362 16.18 -18.56 -2.73
CA GLN A 362 15.97 -17.80 -1.50
C GLN A 362 14.51 -17.36 -1.38
N VAL A 363 13.95 -17.38 -0.17
CA VAL A 363 12.53 -17.06 0.09
C VAL A 363 12.40 -15.99 1.15
N LYS A 364 11.51 -15.02 0.93
CA LYS A 364 11.04 -14.06 1.94
C LYS A 364 9.57 -14.33 2.25
N VAL A 365 9.25 -14.58 3.52
CA VAL A 365 7.87 -14.78 4.00
C VAL A 365 7.22 -13.48 4.51
N ARG A 366 8.01 -12.40 4.64
CA ARG A 366 7.57 -11.07 5.06
C ARG A 366 8.46 -10.01 4.40
N TYR A 367 7.92 -8.81 4.19
CA TYR A 367 8.61 -7.73 3.48
C TYR A 367 10.00 -7.39 4.06
N ARG A 368 10.11 -7.21 5.38
CA ARG A 368 11.35 -6.85 6.08
C ARG A 368 12.16 -8.06 6.59
N ALA A 369 11.74 -9.29 6.28
CA ALA A 369 12.52 -10.47 6.66
C ALA A 369 13.77 -10.61 5.79
N ALA A 370 14.82 -11.20 6.33
CA ALA A 370 15.92 -11.71 5.53
C ALA A 370 15.41 -12.83 4.62
N ALA A 371 15.98 -12.94 3.42
CA ALA A 371 15.72 -14.07 2.57
C ALA A 371 16.43 -15.31 3.13
N VAL A 372 15.76 -16.46 3.12
CA VAL A 372 16.29 -17.72 3.65
C VAL A 372 16.35 -18.79 2.57
N ALA A 373 17.29 -19.72 2.67
CA ALA A 373 17.39 -20.82 1.72
C ALA A 373 16.17 -21.76 1.81
N ALA A 374 15.64 -22.15 0.66
CA ALA A 374 14.49 -23.05 0.57
C ALA A 374 14.44 -23.78 -0.79
N SER A 375 13.70 -24.88 -0.81
CA SER A 375 13.26 -25.54 -2.05
C SER A 375 11.82 -25.14 -2.37
N VAL A 376 11.56 -24.73 -3.61
CA VAL A 376 10.20 -24.45 -4.11
C VAL A 376 9.79 -25.50 -5.14
N GLU A 377 8.62 -26.10 -4.93
CA GLU A 377 8.00 -27.08 -5.80
C GLU A 377 6.67 -26.51 -6.33
N ALA A 378 6.50 -26.49 -7.66
CA ALA A 378 5.25 -26.10 -8.28
C ALA A 378 4.20 -27.19 -8.09
N LEU A 379 2.99 -26.78 -7.69
CA LEU A 379 1.83 -27.65 -7.54
C LEU A 379 0.72 -27.24 -8.53
N PRO A 380 -0.31 -28.09 -8.75
CA PRO A 380 -1.49 -27.71 -9.51
C PRO A 380 -2.18 -26.45 -8.98
N GLU A 381 -3.03 -25.83 -9.81
CA GLU A 381 -3.91 -24.70 -9.42
C GLU A 381 -3.16 -23.47 -8.90
N GLN A 382 -1.99 -23.16 -9.48
CA GLN A 382 -1.15 -22.02 -9.08
C GLN A 382 -0.74 -22.07 -7.60
N ARG A 383 -0.56 -23.27 -7.05
CA ARG A 383 0.01 -23.45 -5.72
C ARG A 383 1.49 -23.79 -5.79
N VAL A 384 2.19 -23.54 -4.69
CA VAL A 384 3.56 -24.02 -4.50
C VAL A 384 3.72 -24.59 -3.10
N ARG A 385 4.59 -25.59 -2.98
CA ARG A 385 5.14 -26.03 -1.70
C ARG A 385 6.52 -25.43 -1.55
N ILE A 386 6.78 -24.81 -0.40
CA ILE A 386 8.10 -24.29 -0.05
C ILE A 386 8.58 -25.01 1.20
N LEU A 387 9.77 -25.61 1.14
CA LEU A 387 10.44 -26.24 2.28
C LEU A 387 11.70 -25.44 2.60
N PHE A 388 11.79 -24.90 3.81
CA PHE A 388 12.95 -24.14 4.25
C PHE A 388 14.12 -25.07 4.58
N ALA A 389 15.34 -24.60 4.35
CA ALA A 389 16.53 -25.30 4.82
C ALA A 389 16.59 -25.38 6.34
N GLU A 390 16.09 -24.34 7.03
CA GLU A 390 15.93 -24.28 8.47
C GLU A 390 14.51 -23.82 8.83
N PRO A 391 13.85 -24.38 9.87
CA PRO A 391 12.51 -23.97 10.26
C PRO A 391 12.39 -22.46 10.52
N GLN A 392 11.35 -21.84 9.94
CA GLN A 392 11.13 -20.40 10.02
C GLN A 392 10.02 -20.06 11.00
N LEU A 393 10.21 -18.97 11.74
CA LEU A 393 9.20 -18.45 12.65
C LEU A 393 8.11 -17.72 11.87
N ALA A 394 6.87 -17.86 12.32
CA ALA A 394 5.78 -16.95 11.98
C ALA A 394 5.44 -16.92 10.46
N VAL A 395 5.34 -18.11 9.87
CA VAL A 395 4.68 -18.31 8.57
C VAL A 395 3.20 -17.97 8.73
N THR A 396 2.79 -16.84 8.20
CA THR A 396 1.47 -16.24 8.48
C THR A 396 0.56 -16.29 7.27
N PRO A 397 -0.59 -16.98 7.36
CA PRO A 397 -1.60 -16.96 6.30
C PRO A 397 -2.02 -15.53 5.90
N GLY A 398 -2.20 -15.30 4.60
CA GLY A 398 -2.52 -14.00 4.00
C GLY A 398 -1.31 -13.08 3.74
N GLN A 399 -0.14 -13.35 4.33
CA GLN A 399 1.09 -12.66 3.93
C GLN A 399 1.57 -13.17 2.57
N LEU A 400 2.34 -12.35 1.86
CA LEU A 400 2.99 -12.77 0.62
C LEU A 400 4.26 -13.59 0.93
N VAL A 401 4.52 -14.61 0.13
CA VAL A 401 5.83 -15.26 0.03
C VAL A 401 6.42 -15.00 -1.34
N VAL A 402 7.72 -14.69 -1.39
CA VAL A 402 8.42 -14.35 -2.64
C VAL A 402 9.70 -15.16 -2.73
N CYS A 403 9.90 -15.79 -3.90
CA CYS A 403 11.08 -16.58 -4.23
C CYS A 403 12.06 -15.76 -5.08
N TYR A 404 13.35 -15.91 -4.81
CA TYR A 404 14.44 -15.17 -5.41
C TYR A 404 15.57 -16.12 -5.87
N ASP A 405 16.30 -15.69 -6.89
CA ASP A 405 17.59 -16.26 -7.31
C ASP A 405 18.61 -15.12 -7.38
N GLY A 406 19.37 -14.95 -6.29
CA GLY A 406 20.20 -13.78 -6.08
C GLY A 406 19.35 -12.50 -6.01
N THR A 407 19.44 -11.65 -7.02
CA THR A 407 18.60 -10.43 -7.11
C THR A 407 17.33 -10.63 -7.91
N ARG A 408 17.23 -11.70 -8.70
CA ARG A 408 16.08 -11.95 -9.58
C ARG A 408 14.89 -12.44 -8.77
N VAL A 409 13.70 -11.89 -9.01
CA VAL A 409 12.45 -12.41 -8.47
C VAL A 409 11.93 -13.53 -9.36
N LEU A 410 11.75 -14.71 -8.79
CA LEU A 410 11.22 -15.89 -9.50
C LEU A 410 9.70 -15.90 -9.54
N GLY A 411 9.07 -15.41 -8.48
CA GLY A 411 7.61 -15.34 -8.34
C GLY A 411 7.19 -15.13 -6.89
N GLY A 412 5.89 -14.95 -6.68
CA GLY A 412 5.33 -14.84 -5.34
C GLY A 412 3.84 -15.15 -5.28
N GLY A 413 3.36 -15.52 -4.11
CA GLY A 413 1.97 -15.91 -3.86
C GLY A 413 1.59 -15.69 -2.40
N TRP A 414 0.33 -15.90 -2.05
CA TRP A 414 -0.17 -15.71 -0.69
C TRP A 414 0.03 -16.99 0.10
N ILE A 415 0.56 -16.87 1.31
CA ILE A 415 0.68 -18.00 2.23
C ILE A 415 -0.73 -18.47 2.57
N GLU A 416 -1.05 -19.70 2.21
CA GLU A 416 -2.32 -20.35 2.57
C GLU A 416 -2.19 -20.90 4.00
N ARG A 417 -1.11 -21.66 4.24
CA ARG A 417 -0.85 -22.30 5.53
C ARG A 417 0.61 -22.66 5.73
N ALA A 418 1.01 -22.74 6.99
CA ALA A 418 2.26 -23.38 7.40
C ALA A 418 2.19 -24.91 7.23
N ILE A 419 3.34 -25.55 7.05
CA ILE A 419 3.49 -27.00 7.13
C ILE A 419 3.92 -27.32 8.55
N SER A 420 3.13 -28.08 9.30
CA SER A 420 3.54 -28.51 10.65
C SER A 420 4.73 -29.46 10.58
N ALA A 421 5.63 -29.38 11.55
CA ALA A 421 6.60 -30.45 11.78
C ALA A 421 5.82 -31.72 12.14
N SER A 422 6.07 -32.80 11.40
CA SER A 422 5.53 -34.15 11.65
C SER A 422 6.12 -34.76 12.91
#